data_AF-U6ECS4-F1
#
_entry.id   AF-U6ECS4-F1
#
_cell.length_a   1.000
_cell.length_b   1.000
_cell.length_c   1.000
_cell.angle_alpha   90.00
_cell.angle_beta   90.00
_cell.angle_gamma   90.00
#
_symmetry.space_group_name_H-M   'P 1'
#
loop_
_entity.id
_entity.type
_entity.pdbx_description
1 polymer ?
#
loop_
_entity_poly.entity_id
_entity_poly.type
_entity_poly.pdbx_seq_one_letter_code
_entity_poly.pdbx_strand_id
1 'polypeptide(L)'
;MENYIWKLKKNLSVEKAHEISDKVEEMIRREVEKLETLLVQVEPVKKDVIRFALPVKTSQGLQSQPSTHFGKVPYFLIWDVQGGDIESYQIKANPARDLEKKRGIKTAEFLVKEKVDVILGEELGEGPRYALSENVVRFASPEGGTVKEIMENTKEMVI
;
A
#
# COMPACT_ATOMS: atom_id res chain seq x y z
N MET A 1 -4.78 -35.01 -20.68
CA MET A 1 -3.97 -34.11 -19.83
C MET A 1 -4.93 -33.08 -19.27
N GLU A 2 -5.13 -33.07 -17.95
CA GLU A 2 -6.00 -32.09 -17.30
C GLU A 2 -5.25 -30.77 -17.17
N ASN A 3 -5.75 -29.74 -17.85
CA ASN A 3 -5.22 -28.39 -17.74
C ASN A 3 -5.96 -27.67 -16.62
N TYR A 4 -5.28 -27.44 -15.50
CA TYR A 4 -5.82 -26.64 -14.41
C TYR A 4 -5.42 -25.17 -14.60
N ILE A 5 -6.41 -24.33 -14.90
CA ILE A 5 -6.23 -22.88 -15.00
C ILE A 5 -6.57 -22.26 -13.64
N TRP A 6 -5.56 -21.77 -12.93
CA TRP A 6 -5.74 -21.03 -11.68
C TRP A 6 -5.70 -19.52 -11.94
N LYS A 7 -6.75 -18.80 -11.48
CA LYS A 7 -6.85 -17.33 -11.58
C LYS A 7 -6.45 -16.69 -10.26
N LEU A 8 -5.33 -15.97 -10.23
CA LEU A 8 -4.90 -15.19 -9.08
C LEU A 8 -5.43 -13.76 -9.17
N LYS A 9 -6.37 -13.40 -8.29
CA LYS A 9 -6.88 -12.02 -8.14
C LYS A 9 -6.11 -11.28 -7.06
N LYS A 10 -4.87 -10.84 -7.33
CA LYS A 10 -4.13 -9.91 -6.44
C LYS A 10 -3.23 -8.98 -7.25
N ASN A 11 -3.20 -7.72 -6.83
CA ASN A 11 -2.29 -6.69 -7.33
C ASN A 11 -0.93 -6.95 -6.65
N LEU A 12 0.14 -7.29 -7.37
CA LEU A 12 1.42 -7.74 -6.78
C LEU A 12 2.58 -7.08 -7.54
N SER A 13 3.67 -6.70 -6.85
CA SER A 13 4.89 -6.27 -7.54
C SER A 13 5.53 -7.45 -8.27
N VAL A 14 6.34 -7.18 -9.29
CA VAL A 14 6.98 -8.23 -10.10
C VAL A 14 7.85 -9.15 -9.23
N GLU A 15 8.62 -8.60 -8.29
CA GLU A 15 9.44 -9.43 -7.39
C GLU A 15 8.59 -10.33 -6.50
N LYS A 16 7.46 -9.81 -6.00
CA LYS A 16 6.57 -10.58 -5.12
C LYS A 16 5.76 -11.62 -5.90
N ALA A 17 5.40 -11.32 -7.14
CA ALA A 17 4.78 -12.27 -8.05
C ALA A 17 5.74 -13.44 -8.34
N HIS A 18 7.03 -13.17 -8.56
CA HIS A 18 8.05 -14.20 -8.73
C HIS A 18 8.18 -15.08 -7.48
N GLU A 19 8.34 -14.47 -6.30
CA GLU A 19 8.51 -15.23 -5.05
C GLU A 19 7.31 -16.14 -4.73
N ILE A 20 6.09 -15.68 -5.03
CA ILE A 20 4.87 -16.48 -4.84
C ILE A 20 4.79 -17.58 -5.90
N SER A 21 5.14 -17.28 -7.15
CA SER A 21 5.15 -18.25 -8.24
C SER A 21 6.11 -19.40 -7.92
N ASP A 22 7.32 -19.09 -7.48
CA ASP A 22 8.35 -20.07 -7.16
C ASP A 22 7.90 -21.02 -6.03
N LYS A 23 7.31 -20.48 -4.96
CA LYS A 23 6.79 -21.28 -3.83
C LYS A 23 5.65 -22.20 -4.25
N VAL A 24 4.74 -21.73 -5.09
CA VAL A 24 3.62 -22.54 -5.61
C VAL A 24 4.15 -23.64 -6.53
N GLU A 25 5.12 -23.33 -7.38
CA GLU A 25 5.75 -24.31 -8.26
C GLU A 25 6.48 -25.40 -7.45
N GLU A 26 7.18 -25.01 -6.38
CA GLU A 26 7.91 -25.93 -5.51
C GLU A 26 6.97 -26.87 -4.73
N MET A 27 5.84 -26.35 -4.23
CA MET A 27 4.80 -27.16 -3.59
C MET A 27 4.18 -28.17 -4.56
N ILE A 28 3.86 -27.73 -5.77
CA ILE A 28 3.19 -28.57 -6.77
C ILE A 28 4.13 -29.63 -7.34
N ARG A 29 5.41 -29.29 -7.58
CA ARG A 29 6.46 -30.25 -7.99
C ARG A 29 6.63 -31.40 -7.01
N ARG A 30 6.29 -31.22 -5.72
CA ARG A 30 6.36 -32.28 -4.70
C ARG A 30 5.17 -33.23 -4.71
N GLU A 31 4.01 -32.81 -5.23
CA GLU A 31 2.75 -33.57 -5.16
C GLU A 31 2.27 -34.12 -6.51
N VAL A 32 2.73 -33.58 -7.65
CA VAL A 32 2.31 -34.05 -8.97
C VAL A 32 3.50 -34.09 -9.94
N GLU A 33 3.95 -35.31 -10.25
CA GLU A 33 5.18 -35.62 -11.00
C GLU A 33 5.19 -35.16 -12.48
N LYS A 34 4.11 -34.56 -12.99
CA LYS A 34 3.98 -34.08 -14.38
C LYS A 34 3.18 -32.79 -14.49
N LEU A 35 3.85 -31.65 -14.35
CA LEU A 35 3.33 -30.36 -14.83
C LEU A 35 4.40 -29.69 -15.70
N GLU A 36 4.16 -29.65 -17.01
CA GLU A 36 5.12 -29.20 -18.01
C GLU A 36 5.15 -27.68 -18.22
N THR A 37 4.08 -26.94 -17.89
CA THR A 37 4.09 -25.46 -18.03
C THR A 37 3.01 -24.81 -17.17
N LEU A 38 3.39 -23.83 -16.35
CA LEU A 38 2.45 -22.93 -15.65
C LEU A 38 2.39 -21.60 -16.41
N LEU A 39 1.23 -21.27 -16.98
CA LEU A 39 0.96 -19.97 -17.61
C LEU A 39 0.15 -19.10 -16.64
N VAL A 40 0.82 -18.16 -15.97
CA VAL A 40 0.15 -17.18 -15.11
C VAL A 40 -0.27 -15.97 -15.94
N GLN A 41 -1.58 -15.77 -16.12
CA GLN A 41 -2.14 -14.55 -16.70
C GLN A 41 -2.73 -13.68 -15.58
N VAL A 42 -2.12 -12.52 -15.35
CA VAL A 42 -2.63 -11.51 -14.40
C VAL A 42 -3.33 -10.43 -15.20
N GLU A 43 -4.66 -10.41 -15.18
CA GLU A 43 -5.44 -9.25 -15.64
C GLU A 43 -5.45 -8.19 -14.52
N PRO A 44 -5.01 -6.94 -14.77
CA PRO A 44 -5.08 -5.89 -13.77
C PRO A 44 -6.54 -5.51 -13.51
N VAL A 45 -7.09 -5.97 -12.39
CA VAL A 45 -8.36 -5.44 -11.88
C VAL A 45 -8.07 -4.01 -11.41
N LYS A 46 -8.45 -3.00 -12.20
CA LYS A 46 -8.47 -1.61 -11.72
C LYS A 46 -9.33 -1.60 -10.45
N LYS A 47 -8.75 -1.23 -9.31
CA LYS A 47 -9.54 -0.93 -8.11
C LYS A 47 -10.34 0.33 -8.41
N ASP A 48 -11.64 0.29 -8.18
CA ASP A 48 -12.52 1.46 -8.37
C ASP A 48 -12.20 2.59 -7.37
N VAL A 49 -11.65 2.24 -6.21
CA VAL A 49 -11.28 3.17 -5.13
C VAL A 49 -9.83 2.94 -4.73
N ILE A 50 -9.04 4.01 -4.69
CA ILE A 50 -7.67 4.00 -4.15
C ILE A 50 -7.64 4.80 -2.86
N ARG A 51 -7.18 4.16 -1.78
CA ARG A 51 -7.03 4.79 -0.47
C ARG A 51 -5.61 5.29 -0.24
N PHE A 52 -5.48 6.58 0.01
CA PHE A 52 -4.20 7.25 0.28
C PHE A 52 -4.02 7.53 1.77
N ALA A 53 -2.77 7.61 2.22
CA ALA A 53 -2.41 8.12 3.54
C ALA A 53 -1.23 9.09 3.47
N LEU A 54 -1.35 10.24 4.14
CA LEU A 54 -0.30 11.25 4.26
C LEU A 54 -0.01 11.51 5.75
N PRO A 55 1.26 11.39 6.20
CA PRO A 55 1.68 11.82 7.53
C PRO A 55 1.51 13.34 7.70
N VAL A 56 0.81 13.78 8.76
CA VAL A 56 0.56 15.21 9.05
C VAL A 56 0.84 15.56 10.52
N LYS A 57 1.36 16.77 10.77
CA LYS A 57 1.81 17.19 12.11
C LYS A 57 0.67 17.56 13.05
N THR A 58 -0.49 17.94 12.53
CA THR A 58 -1.65 18.39 13.32
C THR A 58 -2.92 17.70 12.84
N SER A 59 -4.00 17.80 13.61
CA SER A 59 -5.31 17.23 13.29
C SER A 59 -6.28 18.27 12.69
N GLN A 60 -5.78 19.21 11.89
CA GLN A 60 -6.54 20.36 11.36
C GLN A 60 -7.05 20.15 9.93
N GLY A 61 -7.25 18.89 9.53
CA GLY A 61 -7.71 18.51 8.19
C GLY A 61 -6.77 19.02 7.11
N LEU A 62 -7.36 19.68 6.10
CA LEU A 62 -6.63 20.27 4.98
C LEU A 62 -5.66 21.39 5.37
N GLN A 63 -5.78 21.96 6.57
CA GLN A 63 -4.85 22.97 7.10
C GLN A 63 -3.67 22.35 7.85
N SER A 64 -3.61 21.02 7.94
CA SER A 64 -2.51 20.35 8.62
C SER A 64 -1.22 20.47 7.80
N GLN A 65 -0.08 20.52 8.47
CA GLN A 65 1.21 20.54 7.78
C GLN A 65 1.64 19.10 7.43
N PRO A 66 1.96 18.80 6.15
CA PRO A 66 2.59 17.53 5.78
C PRO A 66 3.89 17.30 6.56
N SER A 67 4.22 16.04 6.80
CA SER A 67 5.45 15.64 7.48
C SER A 67 6.22 14.62 6.65
N THR A 68 7.54 14.69 6.70
CA THR A 68 8.40 13.69 6.05
C THR A 68 8.67 12.48 6.97
N HIS A 69 8.28 12.56 8.25
CA HIS A 69 8.62 11.56 9.26
C HIS A 69 7.53 10.50 9.47
N PHE A 70 7.52 9.46 8.63
CA PHE A 70 6.53 8.38 8.65
C PHE A 70 6.21 7.81 10.06
N GLY A 71 7.21 7.27 10.77
CA GLY A 71 6.95 6.52 12.01
C GLY A 71 6.70 7.36 13.25
N LYS A 72 7.10 8.64 13.26
CA LYS A 72 7.02 9.52 14.44
C LYS A 72 5.90 10.55 14.37
N VAL A 73 5.25 10.66 13.21
CA VAL A 73 4.19 11.64 13.01
C VAL A 73 3.03 11.38 13.98
N PRO A 74 2.38 12.42 14.51
CA PRO A 74 1.25 12.24 15.42
C PRO A 74 -0.03 11.80 14.72
N TYR A 75 -0.21 12.12 13.44
CA TYR A 75 -1.45 11.85 12.71
C TYR A 75 -1.18 11.43 11.26
N PHE A 76 -2.15 10.72 10.70
CA PHE A 76 -2.28 10.46 9.27
C PHE A 76 -3.60 11.02 8.78
N LEU A 77 -3.54 11.75 7.67
CA LEU A 77 -4.70 12.07 6.86
C LEU A 77 -4.91 10.92 5.87
N ILE A 78 -6.11 10.36 5.84
CA ILE A 78 -6.47 9.23 4.97
C ILE A 78 -7.68 9.63 4.15
N TRP A 79 -7.63 9.41 2.84
CA TRP A 79 -8.74 9.73 1.92
C TRP A 79 -8.86 8.70 0.82
N ASP A 80 -10.04 8.67 0.21
CA ASP A 80 -10.37 7.79 -0.90
C ASP A 80 -10.53 8.62 -2.18
N VAL A 81 -9.96 8.11 -3.27
CA VAL A 81 -10.14 8.64 -4.62
C VAL A 81 -10.84 7.59 -5.47
N GLN A 82 -11.96 7.97 -6.09
CA GLN A 82 -12.75 7.13 -6.97
C GLN A 82 -13.10 7.92 -8.24
N GLY A 83 -12.82 7.35 -9.42
CA GLY A 83 -13.17 7.99 -10.69
C GLY A 83 -12.53 9.37 -10.93
N GLY A 84 -11.42 9.68 -10.24
CA GLY A 84 -10.76 10.99 -10.30
C GLY A 84 -11.29 12.01 -9.29
N ASP A 85 -12.24 11.64 -8.44
CA ASP A 85 -12.79 12.51 -7.40
C ASP A 85 -12.42 12.04 -5.99
N ILE A 86 -12.24 13.01 -5.07
CA ILE A 86 -12.02 12.73 -3.65
C ILE A 86 -13.38 12.65 -2.97
N GLU A 87 -13.73 11.48 -2.43
CA GLU A 87 -15.05 11.29 -1.82
C GLU A 87 -15.12 11.85 -0.40
N SER A 88 -14.13 11.49 0.43
CA SER A 88 -14.03 11.94 1.82
C SER A 88 -12.62 11.77 2.36
N TYR A 89 -12.31 12.49 3.45
CA TYR A 89 -11.07 12.32 4.20
C TYR A 89 -11.33 12.22 5.69
N GLN A 90 -10.39 11.59 6.39
CA GLN A 90 -10.37 11.47 7.84
C GLN A 90 -8.96 11.68 8.36
N ILE A 91 -8.86 12.12 9.62
CA ILE A 91 -7.60 12.17 10.34
C ILE A 91 -7.60 11.10 11.42
N LYS A 92 -6.53 10.32 11.47
CA LYS A 92 -6.32 9.31 12.50
C LYS A 92 -5.02 9.56 13.24
N ALA A 93 -5.06 9.42 14.57
CA ALA A 93 -3.86 9.43 15.39
C ALA A 93 -2.98 8.22 15.04
N ASN A 94 -1.67 8.43 14.96
CA ASN A 94 -0.72 7.35 14.80
C ASN A 94 -0.59 6.60 16.14
N PRO A 95 -1.06 5.35 16.26
CA PRO A 95 -0.99 4.61 17.53
C PRO A 95 0.46 4.31 17.95
N ALA A 96 1.41 4.44 17.02
CA ALA A 96 2.82 4.19 17.28
C ALA A 96 3.62 5.42 17.74
N ARG A 97 2.99 6.60 17.80
CA ARG A 97 3.66 7.88 18.09
C ARG A 97 4.53 7.82 19.34
N ASP A 98 3.96 7.27 20.41
CA ASP A 98 4.53 7.29 21.76
C ASP A 98 5.31 6.02 22.11
N LEU A 99 5.54 5.10 21.15
CA LEU A 99 6.29 3.88 21.41
C LEU A 99 7.80 4.14 21.43
N GLU A 100 8.53 3.66 22.43
CA GLU A 100 9.98 3.83 22.47
C GLU A 100 10.72 3.17 21.30
N LYS A 101 10.23 2.03 20.81
CA LYS A 101 10.86 1.23 19.75
C LYS A 101 9.83 0.75 18.73
N LYS A 102 10.31 0.40 17.53
CA LYS A 102 9.51 -0.17 16.44
C LYS A 102 8.33 0.71 15.97
N ARG A 103 8.40 2.03 16.16
CA ARG A 103 7.34 2.97 15.77
C ARG A 103 6.93 2.78 14.32
N GLY A 104 7.91 2.77 13.42
CA GLY A 104 7.66 2.62 11.99
C GLY A 104 6.97 1.30 11.60
N ILE A 105 7.34 0.18 12.24
CA ILE A 105 6.68 -1.12 12.00
C ILE A 105 5.21 -1.05 12.44
N LYS A 106 4.94 -0.49 13.63
CA LYS A 106 3.57 -0.35 14.13
C LYS A 106 2.73 0.65 13.34
N THR A 107 3.34 1.72 12.82
CA THR A 107 2.68 2.63 11.88
C THR A 107 2.33 1.91 10.57
N ALA A 108 3.22 1.11 10.01
CA ALA A 108 2.95 0.32 8.81
C ALA A 108 1.79 -0.68 9.04
N GLU A 109 1.84 -1.45 10.12
CA GLU A 109 0.74 -2.36 10.51
C GLU A 109 -0.60 -1.62 10.67
N PHE A 110 -0.57 -0.40 11.23
CA PHE A 110 -1.76 0.44 11.36
C PHE A 110 -2.33 0.82 9.99
N LEU A 111 -1.51 1.30 9.05
CA LEU A 111 -1.99 1.72 7.73
C LEU A 111 -2.48 0.54 6.89
N VAL A 112 -1.89 -0.65 7.06
CA VAL A 112 -2.40 -1.90 6.46
C VAL A 112 -3.80 -2.23 6.99
N LYS A 113 -4.03 -2.11 8.30
CA LYS A 113 -5.37 -2.32 8.90
C LYS A 113 -6.40 -1.29 8.41
N GLU A 114 -5.96 -0.07 8.15
CA GLU A 114 -6.77 0.99 7.53
C GLU A 114 -7.05 0.76 6.03
N LYS A 115 -6.51 -0.32 5.46
CA LYS A 115 -6.64 -0.70 4.05
C LYS A 115 -6.09 0.37 3.11
N VAL A 116 -5.03 1.05 3.52
CA VAL A 116 -4.33 2.03 2.68
C VAL A 116 -3.66 1.32 1.52
N ASP A 117 -3.86 1.85 0.32
CA ASP A 117 -3.26 1.37 -0.92
C ASP A 117 -1.97 2.11 -1.25
N VAL A 118 -1.93 3.42 -0.98
CA VAL A 118 -0.79 4.29 -1.27
C VAL A 118 -0.43 5.11 -0.04
N ILE A 119 0.80 4.96 0.43
CA ILE A 119 1.37 5.82 1.46
C ILE A 119 2.20 6.89 0.76
N LEU A 120 1.86 8.15 1.01
CA LEU A 120 2.63 9.29 0.51
C LEU A 120 3.70 9.69 1.54
N GLY A 121 4.94 9.82 1.08
CA GLY A 121 6.05 10.31 1.91
C GLY A 121 7.38 10.31 1.14
N GLU A 122 8.42 10.86 1.75
CA GLU A 122 9.75 10.92 1.11
C GLU A 122 10.51 9.61 1.24
N GLU A 123 10.53 9.01 2.44
CA GLU A 123 11.31 7.81 2.70
C GLU A 123 10.67 6.90 3.75
N LEU A 124 10.81 5.59 3.54
CA LEU A 124 10.57 4.56 4.54
C LEU A 124 11.90 3.97 4.99
N GLY A 125 12.10 3.86 6.31
CA GLY A 125 13.17 3.03 6.87
C GLY A 125 12.92 1.53 6.64
N GLU A 126 13.94 0.72 6.86
CA GLU A 126 13.91 -0.74 6.62
C GLU A 126 12.77 -1.46 7.34
N GLY A 127 12.53 -1.14 8.61
CA GLY A 127 11.47 -1.77 9.42
C GLY A 127 10.06 -1.63 8.81
N PRO A 128 9.57 -0.39 8.58
CA PRO A 128 8.34 -0.16 7.81
C PRO A 128 8.31 -0.87 6.45
N ARG A 129 9.40 -0.81 5.67
CA ARG A 129 9.46 -1.46 4.35
C ARG A 129 9.22 -2.97 4.46
N TYR A 130 9.88 -3.62 5.41
CA TYR A 130 9.68 -5.03 5.67
C TYR A 130 8.25 -5.35 6.14
N ALA A 131 7.66 -4.52 7.00
CA ALA A 131 6.27 -4.70 7.43
C ALA A 131 5.25 -4.54 6.27
N LEU A 132 5.59 -3.72 5.27
CA LEU A 132 4.76 -3.49 4.09
C LEU A 132 5.03 -4.50 2.96
N SER A 133 6.16 -5.22 2.93
CA SER A 133 6.56 -6.08 1.79
C SER A 133 5.60 -7.24 1.50
N GLU A 134 4.92 -7.72 2.53
CA GLU A 134 3.91 -8.77 2.41
C GLU A 134 2.52 -8.23 2.01
N ASN A 135 2.37 -6.91 1.97
CA ASN A 135 1.12 -6.24 1.65
C ASN A 135 1.24 -5.48 0.34
N VAL A 136 0.13 -5.31 -0.36
CA VAL A 136 0.09 -4.57 -1.64
C VAL A 136 -0.07 -3.08 -1.37
N VAL A 137 0.88 -2.50 -0.64
CA VAL A 137 0.89 -1.07 -0.32
C VAL A 137 2.01 -0.42 -1.10
N ARG A 138 1.66 0.56 -1.94
CA ARG A 138 2.62 1.35 -2.70
C ARG A 138 3.11 2.52 -1.84
N PHE A 139 4.37 2.90 -2.03
CA PHE A 139 4.93 4.11 -1.45
C PHE A 139 5.28 5.07 -2.57
N ALA A 140 4.85 6.33 -2.47
CA ALA A 140 5.07 7.35 -3.48
C ALA A 140 5.40 8.69 -2.84
N SER A 141 6.16 9.53 -3.54
CA SER A 141 6.42 10.90 -3.11
C SER A 141 5.15 11.74 -3.26
N PRO A 142 4.80 12.58 -2.27
CA PRO A 142 3.72 13.55 -2.44
C PRO A 142 4.14 14.67 -3.39
N GLU A 143 3.23 15.12 -4.24
CA GLU A 143 3.41 16.28 -5.10
C GLU A 143 2.58 17.45 -4.57
N GLY A 144 3.22 18.59 -4.27
CA GLY A 144 2.58 19.78 -3.69
C GLY A 144 3.13 20.16 -2.32
N GLY A 145 2.87 21.40 -1.89
CA GLY A 145 3.38 21.94 -0.63
C GLY A 145 2.36 21.88 0.51
N THR A 146 1.07 21.84 0.18
CA THR A 146 -0.02 21.79 1.14
C THR A 146 -0.77 20.47 1.06
N VAL A 147 -1.46 20.08 2.14
CA VAL A 147 -2.32 18.89 2.13
C VAL A 147 -3.35 18.95 1.00
N LYS A 148 -3.96 20.13 0.77
CA LYS A 148 -4.97 20.29 -0.28
C LYS A 148 -4.39 20.02 -1.67
N GLU A 149 -3.25 20.62 -1.99
CA GLU A 149 -2.57 20.38 -3.28
C GLU A 149 -2.21 18.91 -3.45
N ILE A 150 -1.63 18.30 -2.42
CA ILE A 150 -1.24 16.89 -2.45
C ILE A 150 -2.45 15.99 -2.73
N MET A 151 -3.57 16.22 -2.03
CA MET A 151 -4.78 15.44 -2.26
C MET A 151 -5.32 15.61 -3.68
N GLU A 152 -5.38 16.83 -4.20
CA GLU A 152 -5.84 17.08 -5.56
C GLU A 152 -4.95 16.38 -6.60
N ASN A 153 -3.62 16.44 -6.44
CA ASN A 153 -2.69 15.79 -7.36
C ASN A 153 -2.81 14.26 -7.36
N THR A 154 -3.30 13.64 -6.27
CA THR A 154 -3.53 12.18 -6.27
C THR A 154 -4.63 11.73 -7.23
N LYS A 155 -5.50 12.63 -7.69
CA LYS A 155 -6.52 12.30 -8.69
C LYS A 155 -5.89 11.81 -10.00
N GLU A 156 -4.75 12.38 -10.38
CA GLU A 156 -3.99 12.01 -11.58
C GLU A 156 -3.34 10.63 -11.46
N MET A 157 -3.17 10.10 -10.24
CA MET A 157 -2.61 8.76 -10.01
C MET A 157 -3.63 7.62 -10.21
N VAL A 158 -4.92 7.95 -10.35
CA VAL A 158 -6.02 6.97 -10.43
C VAL A 158 -6.62 6.87 -11.84
N ILE A 159 -6.38 7.86 -12.69
CA ILE A 159 -6.88 7.96 -14.08
C ILE A 159 -6.01 7.11 -15.00
#